data_AF-A0A959SBE3-F1
#
_entry.id   AF-A0A959SBE3-F1
#
_cell.length_a   1.000
_cell.length_b   1.000
_cell.length_c   1.000
_cell.angle_alpha   90.00
_cell.angle_beta   90.00
_cell.angle_gamma   90.00
#
_symmetry.space_group_name_H-M   'P 1'
#
loop_
_entity.id
_entity.type
_entity.pdbx_description
1 polymer ?
#
loop_
_entity_poly.entity_id
_entity_poly.type
_entity_poly.pdbx_seq_one_letter_code
_entity_poly.pdbx_strand_id
1 'polypeptide(L)'
;VVDISHHNFKEQYENVKETLNEIGAGDKPVILVFNKIDAYRPAHHHPDDLAPKREDQYTLEELKETWMARIDGEEAIFISAGQRMNIDGLRKLLYDRVKALHVARYPYESDLLFKDSYEEGEN
;
A
#
# COMPACT_ATOMS: atom_id res chain seq x y z
N VAL A 1 -6.36 -2.25 -4.17
CA VAL A 1 -6.66 -0.98 -3.48
C VAL A 1 -7.69 -1.28 -2.41
N VAL A 2 -7.47 -0.83 -1.19
CA VAL A 2 -8.34 -1.06 -0.03
C VAL A 2 -8.74 0.30 0.55
N ASP A 3 -10.02 0.47 0.85
CA ASP A 3 -10.53 1.67 1.50
C ASP A 3 -10.46 1.50 3.02
N ILE A 4 -9.57 2.24 3.70
CA ILE A 4 -9.37 2.07 5.15
C ILE A 4 -10.39 2.81 6.00
N SER A 5 -11.19 3.70 5.41
CA SER A 5 -12.20 4.44 6.18
C SER A 5 -13.36 3.56 6.65
N HIS A 6 -13.50 2.36 6.07
CA HIS A 6 -14.55 1.41 6.40
C HIS A 6 -14.09 0.41 7.47
N HIS A 7 -14.87 0.23 8.55
CA HIS A 7 -14.56 -0.69 9.66
C HIS A 7 -14.19 -2.14 9.24
N ASN A 8 -14.77 -2.65 8.14
CA ASN A 8 -14.49 -4.00 7.61
C ASN A 8 -13.44 -4.05 6.49
N PHE A 9 -12.56 -3.06 6.36
CA PHE A 9 -11.57 -3.03 5.26
C PHE A 9 -10.65 -4.27 5.22
N LYS A 10 -10.40 -4.89 6.38
CA LYS A 10 -9.58 -6.11 6.48
C LYS A 10 -10.28 -7.32 5.88
N GLU A 11 -11.55 -7.53 6.21
CA GLU A 11 -12.35 -8.62 5.63
C GLU A 11 -12.43 -8.46 4.11
N GLN A 12 -12.59 -7.21 3.64
CA GLN A 12 -12.53 -6.92 2.20
C GLN A 12 -11.17 -7.29 1.59
N TYR A 13 -10.05 -6.97 2.25
CA TYR A 13 -8.72 -7.36 1.80
C TYR A 13 -8.56 -8.88 1.70
N GLU A 14 -8.92 -9.61 2.76
CA GLU A 14 -8.79 -11.08 2.79
C GLU A 14 -9.65 -11.75 1.72
N ASN A 15 -10.91 -11.33 1.56
CA ASN A 15 -11.80 -11.87 0.53
C ASN A 15 -11.25 -11.65 -0.88
N VAL A 16 -10.67 -10.48 -1.15
CA VAL A 16 -10.04 -10.18 -2.45
C VAL A 16 -8.79 -11.03 -2.64
N LYS A 17 -7.97 -11.19 -1.60
CA LYS A 17 -6.75 -12.02 -1.65
C LYS A 17 -7.08 -13.49 -1.91
N GLU A 18 -8.08 -14.02 -1.23
CA GLU A 18 -8.59 -15.38 -1.44
C GLU A 18 -9.10 -15.54 -2.88
N THR A 19 -9.94 -14.62 -3.35
CA THR A 19 -10.46 -14.63 -4.73
C THR A 19 -9.32 -14.60 -5.76
N LEU A 20 -8.28 -13.78 -5.55
CA LEU A 20 -7.11 -13.70 -6.45
C LEU A 20 -6.33 -15.02 -6.48
N ASN A 21 -6.22 -15.71 -5.36
CA ASN A 21 -5.58 -17.02 -5.29
C ASN A 21 -6.42 -18.09 -6.02
N GLU A 22 -7.74 -18.09 -5.80
CA GLU A 22 -8.66 -19.03 -6.46
C GLU A 22 -8.64 -18.94 -7.99
N ILE A 23 -8.49 -17.73 -8.54
CA ILE A 23 -8.39 -17.53 -10.00
C ILE A 23 -6.97 -17.70 -10.56
N GLY A 24 -6.00 -18.13 -9.74
CA GLY A 24 -4.61 -18.33 -10.15
C GLY A 24 -3.83 -17.04 -10.41
N ALA A 25 -4.24 -15.92 -9.81
CA ALA A 25 -3.57 -14.63 -9.92
C ALA A 25 -2.69 -14.28 -8.70
N GLY A 26 -2.57 -15.18 -7.72
CA GLY A 26 -1.83 -14.97 -6.48
C GLY A 26 -0.31 -14.78 -6.63
N ASP A 27 0.30 -15.38 -7.66
CA ASP A 27 1.77 -15.35 -7.84
C ASP A 27 2.31 -14.05 -8.47
N LYS A 28 1.43 -13.09 -8.75
CA LYS A 28 1.83 -11.82 -9.38
C LYS A 28 2.31 -10.85 -8.32
N PRO A 29 3.32 -10.00 -8.61
CA PRO A 29 3.68 -8.90 -7.74
C PRO A 29 2.47 -7.99 -7.50
N VAL A 30 2.10 -7.80 -6.24
CA VAL A 30 0.99 -6.92 -5.82
C VAL A 30 1.55 -5.72 -5.07
N ILE A 31 0.97 -4.55 -5.32
CA ILE A 31 1.18 -3.35 -4.51
C ILE A 31 -0.15 -3.06 -3.79
N LEU A 32 -0.11 -3.07 -2.46
CA LEU A 32 -1.27 -2.81 -1.64
C LEU A 32 -1.43 -1.30 -1.40
N VAL A 33 -2.48 -0.72 -1.98
CA VAL A 33 -2.77 0.71 -1.81
C VAL A 33 -3.92 0.89 -0.83
N PHE A 34 -3.61 1.40 0.36
CA PHE A 34 -4.57 1.83 1.37
C PHE A 34 -5.01 3.27 1.08
N ASN A 35 -6.26 3.43 0.64
CA ASN A 35 -6.83 4.70 0.23
C ASN A 35 -7.77 5.28 1.31
N LYS A 36 -8.02 6.59 1.23
CA LYS A 36 -8.86 7.38 2.15
C LYS A 36 -8.27 7.58 3.55
N ILE A 37 -6.96 7.75 3.65
CA ILE A 37 -6.27 8.02 4.94
C ILE A 37 -6.77 9.28 5.64
N ASP A 38 -7.29 10.25 4.90
CA ASP A 38 -7.87 11.49 5.42
C ASP A 38 -9.17 11.26 6.19
N ALA A 39 -9.93 10.21 5.82
CA ALA A 39 -11.19 9.83 6.42
C ALA A 39 -11.03 8.73 7.49
N TYR A 40 -9.82 8.21 7.69
CA TYR A 40 -9.57 7.18 8.69
C TYR A 40 -9.76 7.73 10.10
N ARG A 41 -10.59 7.07 10.90
CA ARG A 41 -10.82 7.43 12.31
C ARG A 41 -10.77 6.15 13.14
N PRO A 42 -9.76 5.97 14.01
CA PRO A 42 -9.71 4.81 14.88
C PRO A 42 -10.89 4.80 15.85
N ALA A 43 -11.37 3.61 16.16
CA ALA A 43 -12.33 3.41 17.22
C ALA A 43 -11.73 3.86 18.56
N HIS A 44 -12.58 4.39 19.44
CA HIS A 44 -12.14 4.84 20.76
C HIS A 44 -11.54 3.66 21.55
N HIS A 45 -10.38 3.89 22.15
CA HIS A 45 -9.71 2.99 23.07
C HIS A 45 -9.38 3.77 24.33
N HIS A 46 -9.84 3.26 25.48
CA HIS A 46 -9.63 3.94 26.75
C HIS A 46 -8.17 3.76 27.19
N PRO A 47 -7.46 4.81 27.62
CA PRO A 47 -6.03 4.71 27.97
C PRO A 47 -5.77 3.77 29.15
N ASP A 48 -6.75 3.62 30.05
CA ASP A 48 -6.67 2.69 31.18
C ASP A 48 -7.17 1.27 30.86
N ASP A 49 -7.55 1.00 29.61
CA ASP A 49 -7.91 -0.35 29.19
C ASP A 49 -6.65 -1.21 29.07
N LEU A 50 -6.55 -2.23 29.94
CA LEU A 50 -5.43 -3.16 29.95
C LEU A 50 -5.55 -4.22 28.84
N ALA A 51 -6.69 -4.30 28.17
CA ALA A 51 -6.86 -5.20 27.03
C ALA A 51 -6.01 -4.71 25.84
N PRO A 52 -5.42 -5.63 25.06
CA PRO A 52 -4.73 -5.25 23.84
C PRO A 52 -5.70 -4.52 22.89
N LYS A 53 -5.20 -3.46 22.24
CA LYS A 53 -5.97 -2.70 21.24
C LYS A 53 -6.54 -3.65 20.18
N ARG A 54 -7.82 -3.47 19.89
CA ARG A 54 -8.45 -4.06 18.71
C ARG A 54 -7.89 -3.42 17.45
N GLU A 55 -7.93 -4.13 16.33
CA GLU A 55 -7.29 -3.65 15.10
C GLU A 55 -7.93 -2.38 14.51
N ASP A 56 -9.20 -2.12 14.80
CA ASP A 56 -9.91 -0.88 14.44
C ASP A 56 -9.61 0.29 15.40
N GLN A 57 -8.90 0.04 16.51
CA GLN A 57 -8.45 1.04 17.47
C GLN A 57 -7.04 1.54 17.19
N TYR A 58 -6.31 0.93 16.25
CA TYR A 58 -4.98 1.38 15.87
C TYR A 58 -5.03 2.74 15.19
N THR A 59 -4.12 3.62 15.57
CA THR A 59 -3.86 4.86 14.82
C THR A 59 -3.37 4.55 13.41
N LEU A 60 -3.39 5.54 12.52
CA LEU A 60 -2.91 5.35 11.15
C LEU A 60 -1.43 4.93 11.14
N GLU A 61 -0.64 5.47 12.05
CA GLU A 61 0.77 5.14 12.25
C GLU A 61 0.95 3.70 12.71
N GLU A 62 0.23 3.27 13.75
CA GLU A 62 0.26 1.88 14.23
C GLU A 62 -0.22 0.89 13.15
N LEU A 63 -1.22 1.29 12.35
CA LEU A 63 -1.72 0.49 11.24
C LEU A 63 -0.64 0.34 10.17
N LYS A 64 0.07 1.42 9.81
CA LYS A 64 1.21 1.37 8.89
C LYS A 64 2.27 0.40 9.36
N GLU A 65 2.70 0.51 10.62
CA GLU A 65 3.72 -0.38 11.18
C GLU A 65 3.27 -1.85 11.19
N THR A 66 2.04 -2.10 11.62
CA THR A 66 1.48 -3.46 11.69
C THR A 66 1.41 -4.10 10.30
N TRP A 67 0.94 -3.37 9.29
CA TRP A 67 0.83 -3.91 7.93
C TRP A 67 2.19 -4.01 7.25
N MET A 68 3.10 -3.05 7.45
CA MET A 68 4.48 -3.17 6.95
C MET A 68 5.21 -4.38 7.52
N ALA A 69 4.90 -4.80 8.75
CA ALA A 69 5.48 -6.00 9.36
C ALA A 69 4.79 -7.31 8.91
N ARG A 70 3.49 -7.27 8.60
CA ARG A 70 2.69 -8.46 8.24
C ARG A 70 2.80 -8.86 6.77
N ILE A 71 3.05 -7.91 5.89
CA ILE A 71 3.03 -8.13 4.46
C ILE A 71 4.43 -8.63 4.05
N ASP A 72 4.58 -9.95 4.02
CA ASP A 72 5.84 -10.62 3.70
C ASP A 72 6.16 -10.45 2.19
N GLY A 73 6.91 -9.40 1.86
CA GLY A 73 7.39 -9.14 0.49
C GLY A 73 6.43 -8.39 -0.45
N GLU A 74 5.23 -8.01 -0.02
CA GLU A 74 4.38 -7.06 -0.80
C GLU A 74 4.60 -5.62 -0.32
N GLU A 75 4.58 -4.67 -1.25
CA GLU A 75 4.76 -3.26 -0.94
C GLU A 75 3.41 -2.62 -0.61
N ALA A 76 3.32 -1.98 0.56
CA ALA A 76 2.12 -1.24 0.97
C ALA A 76 2.35 0.27 0.92
N ILE A 77 1.34 1.00 0.47
CA ILE A 77 1.36 2.46 0.48
C ILE A 77 0.01 3.04 0.89
N PHE A 78 0.08 4.12 1.65
CA PHE A 78 -1.06 4.79 2.26
C PHE A 78 -1.26 6.15 1.59
N ILE A 79 -2.42 6.36 0.97
CA ILE A 79 -2.74 7.55 0.18
C ILE A 79 -4.12 8.13 0.51
N SER A 80 -4.33 9.39 0.16
CA SER A 80 -5.67 9.92 -0.06
C SER A 80 -5.78 10.37 -1.50
N ALA A 81 -6.51 9.61 -2.32
CA ALA A 81 -6.79 10.02 -3.70
C ALA A 81 -7.63 11.31 -3.75
N GLY A 82 -8.56 11.49 -2.80
CA GLY A 82 -9.43 12.67 -2.73
C GLY A 82 -8.68 13.95 -2.36
N GLN A 83 -7.78 13.86 -1.37
CA GLN A 83 -6.97 15.00 -0.89
C GLN A 83 -5.60 15.09 -1.58
N ARG A 84 -5.32 14.23 -2.57
CA ARG A 84 -4.02 14.11 -3.24
C ARG A 84 -2.84 13.93 -2.27
N MET A 85 -3.05 13.27 -1.13
CA MET A 85 -1.99 13.01 -0.17
C MET A 85 -1.18 11.78 -0.59
N ASN A 86 0.16 11.92 -0.54
CA ASN A 86 1.12 10.85 -0.82
C ASN A 86 0.99 10.21 -2.21
N ILE A 87 0.51 10.96 -3.20
CA ILE A 87 0.38 10.49 -4.59
C ILE A 87 1.74 10.36 -5.26
N ASP A 88 2.68 11.28 -4.98
CA ASP A 88 4.02 11.23 -5.56
C ASP A 88 4.81 10.02 -5.05
N GLY A 89 4.61 9.65 -3.77
CA GLY A 89 5.14 8.39 -3.23
C GLY A 89 4.63 7.18 -3.99
N LEU A 90 3.33 7.14 -4.34
CA LEU A 90 2.75 6.06 -5.15
C LEU A 90 3.31 6.05 -6.57
N ARG A 91 3.47 7.22 -7.21
CA ARG A 91 4.06 7.33 -8.55
C ARG A 91 5.49 6.81 -8.58
N LYS A 92 6.29 7.19 -7.59
CA LYS A 92 7.68 6.74 -7.44
C LYS A 92 7.75 5.23 -7.24
N LEU A 93 6.98 4.69 -6.29
CA LEU A 93 6.90 3.26 -6.02
C LEU A 93 6.52 2.45 -7.27
N LEU A 94 5.49 2.90 -7.98
CA LEU A 94 5.06 2.27 -9.23
C LEU A 94 6.16 2.30 -10.29
N TYR A 95 6.82 3.45 -10.46
CA TYR A 95 7.89 3.58 -11.43
C TYR A 95 9.06 2.64 -11.10
N ASP A 96 9.52 2.64 -9.86
CA ASP A 96 10.63 1.79 -9.41
C ASP A 96 10.31 0.31 -9.62
N ARG A 97 9.07 -0.11 -9.32
CA ARG A 97 8.65 -1.50 -9.50
C ARG A 97 8.53 -1.91 -10.97
N VAL A 98 7.95 -1.05 -11.80
CA VAL A 98 7.84 -1.29 -13.26
C VAL A 98 9.23 -1.32 -13.89
N LYS A 99 10.13 -0.41 -13.49
CA LYS A 99 11.52 -0.40 -13.92
C LYS A 99 12.24 -1.70 -13.54
N ALA A 100 12.13 -2.14 -12.28
CA ALA A 100 12.73 -3.39 -11.82
C ALA A 100 12.22 -4.60 -12.61
N LEU A 101 10.91 -4.70 -12.86
CA LEU A 101 10.31 -5.76 -13.67
C LEU A 101 10.77 -5.72 -15.13
N HIS A 102 10.85 -4.52 -15.72
CA HIS A 102 11.29 -4.35 -17.10
C HIS A 102 12.76 -4.75 -17.26
N VAL A 103 13.66 -4.27 -16.39
CA VAL A 103 15.09 -4.61 -16.43
C VAL A 103 15.32 -6.11 -16.24
N ALA A 104 14.59 -6.75 -15.33
CA ALA A 104 14.69 -8.20 -15.12
C ALA A 104 14.26 -9.01 -16.35
N ARG A 105 13.28 -8.52 -17.12
CA ARG A 105 12.76 -9.20 -18.32
C ARG A 105 13.54 -8.85 -19.59
N TYR A 106 14.05 -7.63 -19.70
CA TYR A 106 14.78 -7.13 -20.87
C TYR A 106 16.12 -6.49 -20.44
N PRO A 107 17.13 -7.29 -20.03
CA PRO A 107 18.37 -6.76 -19.47
C PRO A 107 19.13 -5.82 -20.41
N TYR A 108 19.03 -6.09 -21.72
CA TYR A 108 19.73 -5.36 -22.78
C TYR A 108 19.04 -4.06 -23.22
N GLU A 109 17.81 -3.78 -22.78
CA GLU A 109 17.05 -2.54 -23.11
C GLU A 109 17.07 -1.51 -21.97
N SER A 110 17.71 -1.85 -20.85
CA SER A 110 17.76 -1.03 -19.63
C SER A 110 18.27 0.40 -19.88
N ASP A 111 19.23 0.57 -20.79
CA ASP A 111 19.82 1.87 -21.19
C ASP A 111 18.93 2.75 -22.09
N LEU A 112 17.89 2.18 -22.73
CA LEU A 112 17.11 2.90 -23.77
C LEU A 112 15.89 3.63 -23.21
N LEU A 113 15.28 3.11 -22.14
CA LEU A 113 14.00 3.61 -21.60
C LEU A 113 14.17 4.39 -20.29
N PHE A 114 15.25 4.17 -19.56
CA PHE A 114 15.46 4.72 -18.22
C PHE A 114 16.73 5.58 -18.18
N LYS A 115 16.83 6.57 -19.06
CA LYS A 115 17.85 7.62 -18.93
C LYS A 115 17.65 8.39 -17.62
N ASP A 116 18.76 8.67 -16.95
CA ASP A 116 18.85 9.44 -15.71
C ASP A 116 18.10 10.76 -15.80
N SER A 117 16.96 10.85 -15.09
CA SER A 117 16.45 12.02 -14.37
C SER A 117 14.93 11.93 -14.19
N TYR A 118 14.48 11.43 -13.04
CA TYR A 118 13.36 12.11 -12.38
C TYR A 118 14.00 13.29 -11.67
N GLU A 119 14.29 14.35 -12.42
CA GLU A 119 14.57 15.64 -11.81
C GLU A 119 13.30 16.02 -11.03
N GLU A 120 13.49 16.19 -9.73
CA GLU A 120 12.51 16.70 -8.80
C GLU A 120 11.92 17.98 -9.40
N GLY A 121 10.65 17.90 -9.82
CA GLY A 121 9.86 19.08 -10.09
C GLY A 121 9.53 19.74 -8.75
N GLU A 122 10.50 20.42 -8.16
CA GLU A 122 10.23 21.51 -7.22
C GLU A 122 9.40 22.57 -7.96
N ASN A 123 8.19 22.82 -7.47
CA ASN A 123 7.49 24.10 -7.56
C ASN A 123 6.48 24.21 -6.42
#